data_AF-A0A7W1MA14-F1
#
_entry.id   AF-A0A7W1MA14-F1
#
_cell.length_a   1.000
_cell.length_b   1.000
_cell.length_c   1.000
_cell.angle_alpha   90.00
_cell.angle_beta   90.00
_cell.angle_gamma   90.00
#
_symmetry.space_group_name_H-M   'P 1'
#
loop_
_entity.id
_entity.type
_entity.pdbx_description
1 polymer ?
#
loop_
_entity_poly.entity_id
_entity_poly.type
_entity_poly.pdbx_seq_one_letter_code
_entity_poly.pdbx_strand_id
1 'polypeptide(L)'
;MLPSSTALWRKRLRPSLKVYLMALYHFSVKVISRGSRNTVSAMAYRSGCKLYDEQTGQSFDNRSKDVEHVELALPNDAPAWAVDVQRLMT
;
A
#
# COMPACT_ATOMS: atom_id res chain seq x y z
N MET A 1 19.13 -6.54 69.50
CA MET A 1 19.31 -5.07 69.36
C MET A 1 19.77 -4.78 67.94
N LEU A 2 19.21 -3.72 67.34
CA LEU A 2 19.28 -3.22 65.94
C LEU A 2 18.32 -3.86 64.91
N PRO A 3 17.30 -3.12 64.42
CA PRO A 3 16.49 -3.48 63.26
C PRO A 3 17.12 -2.93 61.97
N SER A 4 17.11 -3.70 60.87
CA SER A 4 17.60 -3.23 59.57
C SER A 4 16.47 -3.14 58.54
N SER A 5 16.21 -1.88 58.17
CA SER A 5 15.86 -1.40 56.84
C SER A 5 14.49 -1.80 56.27
N THR A 6 13.53 -0.93 56.57
CA THR A 6 12.60 -0.32 55.61
C THR A 6 12.99 -0.51 54.14
N ALA A 7 12.22 -1.31 53.42
CA ALA A 7 12.20 -1.33 51.96
C ALA A 7 10.78 -0.99 51.48
N LEU A 8 10.47 0.30 51.58
CA LEU A 8 9.33 0.97 50.93
C LEU A 8 9.52 0.91 49.41
N TRP A 9 9.16 -0.22 48.80
CA TRP A 9 9.13 -0.33 47.35
C TRP A 9 7.90 0.40 46.81
N ARG A 10 8.14 1.66 46.44
CA ARG A 10 7.24 2.58 45.75
C ARG A 10 6.37 1.87 44.72
N LYS A 11 5.06 2.05 44.84
CA LYS A 11 4.08 1.87 43.77
C LYS A 11 4.59 2.61 42.52
N ARG A 12 5.12 1.87 41.56
CA ARG A 12 5.49 2.39 40.23
C ARG A 12 4.19 2.69 39.50
N LEU A 13 3.70 3.92 39.64
CA LEU A 13 2.62 4.46 38.83
C LEU A 13 3.08 4.34 37.37
N ARG A 14 2.44 3.45 36.61
CA ARG A 14 2.62 3.38 35.15
C ARG A 14 2.04 4.69 34.60
N PRO A 15 2.82 5.56 33.95
CA PRO A 15 2.24 6.73 33.32
C PRO A 15 1.22 6.23 32.28
N SER A 16 -0.03 6.68 32.43
CA SER A 16 -1.06 6.52 31.42
C SER A 16 -0.56 7.19 30.15
N LEU A 17 -0.12 6.38 29.18
CA LEU A 17 0.30 6.88 27.89
C LEU A 17 -0.95 7.36 27.16
N LYS A 18 -1.22 8.65 27.25
CA LYS A 18 -2.27 9.32 26.49
C LYS A 18 -1.80 9.35 25.03
N VAL A 19 -2.18 8.34 24.25
CA VAL A 19 -1.93 8.30 22.81
C VAL A 19 -2.82 9.36 22.17
N TYR A 20 -2.22 10.46 21.75
CA TYR A 20 -2.88 11.39 20.85
C TYR A 20 -3.02 10.66 19.51
N LEU A 21 -4.25 10.36 19.10
CA LEU A 21 -4.56 9.85 17.76
C LEU A 21 -4.23 10.94 16.74
N MET A 22 -2.94 11.10 16.45
CA MET A 22 -2.48 11.67 15.19
C MET A 22 -2.71 10.62 14.11
N ALA A 23 -2.94 11.06 12.88
CA ALA A 23 -3.19 10.18 11.75
C ALA A 23 -2.12 9.07 11.67
N LEU A 24 -2.56 7.82 11.77
CA LEU A 24 -1.70 6.64 11.65
C LEU A 24 -1.46 6.36 10.17
N TYR A 25 -0.36 6.86 9.64
CA TYR A 25 0.06 6.56 8.26
C TYR A 25 0.76 5.20 8.19
N HIS A 26 0.38 4.38 7.21
CA HIS A 26 1.03 3.09 6.92
C HIS A 26 1.54 3.07 5.48
N PHE A 27 2.82 2.68 5.31
CA PHE A 27 3.46 2.56 4.02
C PHE A 27 4.03 1.16 3.81
N SER A 28 3.78 0.59 2.64
CA SER A 28 4.33 -0.69 2.22
C SER A 28 4.69 -0.66 0.74
N VAL A 29 5.88 -1.20 0.43
CA VAL A 29 6.37 -1.34 -0.94
C VAL A 29 6.63 -2.80 -1.23
N LYS A 30 6.19 -3.25 -2.40
CA LYS A 30 6.46 -4.60 -2.91
C LYS A 30 6.77 -4.51 -4.40
N VAL A 31 7.80 -5.24 -4.80
CA VAL A 31 8.14 -5.42 -6.22
C VAL A 31 7.13 -6.38 -6.85
N ILE A 32 6.63 -6.02 -8.03
CA ILE A 32 5.80 -6.90 -8.86
C ILE A 32 6.72 -7.44 -9.95
N SER A 33 6.84 -8.76 -10.05
CA SER A 33 7.67 -9.43 -11.04
C SER A 33 6.86 -10.52 -11.75
N ARG A 34 7.18 -10.75 -13.02
CA ARG A 34 6.48 -11.75 -13.86
C ARG A 34 6.52 -13.17 -13.29
N GLY A 35 7.60 -13.54 -12.59
CA GLY A 35 7.70 -14.86 -11.95
C GLY A 35 6.80 -15.04 -10.72
N SER A 36 6.23 -13.95 -10.18
CA SER A 36 5.36 -14.01 -9.01
C SER A 36 3.92 -13.59 -9.30
N ARG A 37 3.70 -12.57 -10.16
CA ARG A 37 2.40 -11.97 -10.41
C ARG A 37 2.30 -11.41 -11.83
N ASN A 38 1.07 -11.36 -12.34
CA ASN A 38 0.74 -10.67 -13.57
C ASN A 38 0.65 -9.14 -13.32
N THR A 39 1.41 -8.37 -14.10
CA THR A 39 1.49 -6.91 -13.97
C THR A 39 0.20 -6.24 -14.45
N VAL A 40 -0.41 -6.71 -15.54
CA VAL A 40 -1.67 -6.20 -16.09
C VAL A 40 -2.81 -6.38 -15.09
N SER A 41 -2.89 -7.59 -14.50
CA SER A 41 -3.88 -7.88 -13.45
C SER A 41 -3.71 -6.97 -12.23
N ALA A 42 -2.47 -6.79 -11.77
CA ALA A 42 -2.18 -5.94 -10.62
C ALA A 42 -2.49 -4.46 -10.88
N MET A 43 -2.26 -3.97 -12.11
CA MET A 43 -2.62 -2.62 -12.51
C MET A 43 -4.14 -2.45 -12.54
N ALA A 44 -4.87 -3.34 -13.23
CA ALA A 44 -6.33 -3.32 -13.30
C ALA A 44 -6.97 -3.29 -11.90
N TYR A 45 -6.44 -4.08 -10.96
CA TYR A 45 -6.92 -4.10 -9.58
C TYR A 45 -6.66 -2.79 -8.83
N ARG A 46 -5.57 -2.07 -9.11
CA ARG A 46 -5.24 -0.79 -8.44
C ARG A 46 -6.01 0.38 -9.01
N SER A 47 -6.20 0.41 -10.33
CA SER A 47 -6.92 1.47 -11.03
C SER A 47 -8.43 1.24 -11.13
N GLY A 48 -8.93 0.05 -10.79
CA GLY A 48 -10.36 -0.26 -10.90
C GLY A 48 -10.85 -0.26 -12.35
N CYS A 49 -10.00 -0.64 -13.31
CA CYS A 49 -10.36 -0.68 -14.72
C CYS A 49 -10.38 -2.10 -15.27
N LYS A 50 -10.81 -2.25 -16.53
CA LYS A 50 -10.70 -3.49 -17.29
C LYS A 50 -9.47 -3.40 -18.19
N LEU A 51 -8.55 -4.34 -18.06
CA LEU A 51 -7.37 -4.46 -18.92
C LEU A 51 -7.29 -5.86 -19.54
N TYR A 52 -6.76 -5.90 -20.75
CA TYR A 52 -6.44 -7.14 -21.45
C TYR A 52 -4.94 -7.40 -21.43
N ASP A 53 -4.55 -8.64 -21.18
CA ASP A 53 -3.17 -9.10 -21.28
C ASP A 53 -3.03 -9.96 -22.54
N GLU A 54 -2.36 -9.40 -23.56
CA GLU A 54 -2.12 -10.10 -24.84
C GLU A 54 -1.23 -11.34 -24.68
N GLN A 55 -0.34 -11.36 -23.69
CA GLN A 55 0.62 -12.46 -23.53
C GLN A 55 -0.02 -13.72 -22.96
N THR A 56 -0.97 -13.54 -22.03
CA THR A 56 -1.72 -14.66 -21.44
C THR A 56 -3.08 -14.88 -22.10
N GLY A 57 -3.54 -13.93 -22.92
CA GLY A 57 -4.85 -13.94 -23.54
C GLY A 57 -5.99 -13.69 -22.55
N GLN A 58 -5.70 -13.17 -21.35
CA GLN A 58 -6.67 -13.00 -20.27
C GLN A 58 -7.15 -11.56 -20.15
N SER A 59 -8.44 -11.39 -19.83
CA SER A 59 -9.01 -10.09 -19.46
C SER A 59 -9.21 -10.01 -17.95
N PHE A 60 -8.75 -8.92 -17.33
CA PHE A 60 -8.97 -8.63 -15.92
C PHE A 60 -9.93 -7.45 -15.79
N ASP A 61 -11.10 -7.67 -15.19
CA ASP A 61 -12.13 -6.64 -15.00
C ASP A 61 -12.29 -6.32 -13.51
N ASN A 62 -11.83 -5.14 -13.09
CA ASN A 62 -11.92 -4.67 -11.70
C ASN A 62 -12.78 -3.39 -11.57
N ARG A 63 -13.66 -3.12 -12.54
CA ARG A 63 -14.53 -1.93 -12.53
C ARG A 63 -15.56 -1.89 -11.40
N SER A 64 -15.79 -3.02 -10.74
CA SER A 64 -16.63 -3.10 -9.54
C SER A 64 -15.93 -2.62 -8.27
N LYS A 65 -14.62 -2.36 -8.32
CA LYS A 65 -13.86 -1.86 -7.19
C LYS A 65 -14.06 -0.37 -7.03
N ASP A 66 -14.32 0.06 -5.81
CA ASP A 66 -14.41 1.47 -5.48
C ASP A 66 -13.00 2.09 -5.48
N VAL A 67 -12.78 3.05 -6.37
CA VAL A 67 -11.53 3.76 -6.55
C VAL A 67 -11.87 5.24 -6.73
N GLU A 68 -11.48 6.05 -5.75
CA GLU A 68 -11.80 7.47 -5.72
C GLU A 68 -11.09 8.25 -6.84
N HIS A 69 -9.81 7.96 -7.05
CA HIS A 69 -9.00 8.67 -8.05
C HIS A 69 -7.86 7.79 -8.57
N VAL A 70 -7.51 7.97 -9.84
CA VAL A 70 -6.38 7.32 -10.51
C VAL A 70 -5.68 8.35 -11.37
N GLU A 71 -4.36 8.40 -11.24
CA GLU A 71 -3.50 9.25 -12.06
C GLU A 71 -2.33 8.42 -12.61
N LEU A 72 -1.91 8.75 -13.83
CA LEU A 72 -0.72 8.18 -14.46
C LEU A 72 0.31 9.29 -14.64
N ALA A 73 1.36 9.27 -13.84
CA ALA A 73 2.47 10.20 -13.98
C ALA A 73 3.41 9.77 -15.10
N LEU A 74 3.54 10.59 -16.13
CA LEU A 74 4.43 10.38 -17.27
C LEU A 74 5.52 11.48 -17.30
N PRO A 75 6.75 11.17 -17.73
CA PRO A 75 7.76 12.19 -17.97
C PRO A 75 7.36 13.11 -19.13
N ASN A 76 7.93 14.32 -19.20
CA ASN A 76 7.62 15.29 -20.26
C ASN A 76 7.88 14.74 -21.67
N ASP A 77 8.91 13.90 -21.82
CA ASP A 77 9.31 13.31 -23.10
C ASP A 77 8.64 11.94 -23.34
N ALA A 78 7.53 11.64 -22.65
CA ALA A 78 6.82 10.39 -22.83
C ALA A 78 6.25 10.29 -24.25
N PRO A 79 6.34 9.11 -24.88
CA PRO A 79 5.72 8.89 -26.17
C PRO A 79 4.19 8.98 -26.03
N ALA A 80 3.52 9.48 -27.08
CA ALA A 80 2.08 9.73 -27.04
C ALA A 80 1.23 8.48 -26.72
N TRP A 81 1.72 7.28 -27.04
CA TRP A 81 1.01 6.03 -26.74
C TRP A 81 0.99 5.68 -25.25
N ALA A 82 1.92 6.23 -24.45
CA ALA A 82 2.02 5.90 -23.02
C ALA A 82 0.87 6.46 -22.18
N VAL A 83 0.12 7.42 -22.71
CA VAL A 83 -1.09 7.98 -22.07
C VAL A 83 -2.21 6.94 -21.99
N ASP A 84 -2.24 5.99 -22.93
CA ASP A 84 -3.18 4.89 -22.91
C ASP A 84 -2.64 3.74 -22.04
N VAL A 85 -3.24 3.56 -20.87
CA VAL A 85 -2.84 2.50 -19.91
C VAL A 85 -2.91 1.11 -20.52
N GLN A 86 -3.87 0.84 -21.43
CA GLN A 86 -3.96 -0.46 -22.08
C GLN A 86 -2.71 -0.70 -22.93
N ARG A 87 -2.34 0.25 -23.80
CA ARG A 87 -1.11 0.18 -24.60
C ARG A 87 0.16 0.18 -23.77
N LEU A 88 0.17 0.87 -22.63
CA LEU A 88 1.32 0.91 -21.74
C LEU A 88 1.60 -0.44 -21.05
N MET A 89 0.56 -1.26 -20.84
CA MET A 89 0.63 -2.51 -20.08
C MET A 89 0.75 -3.77 -20.94
N THR A 90 0.53 -3.64 -22.25
CA THR A 90 0.50 -4.73 -23.22
C THR A 90 1.91 -5.01 -23.74
#